data_AF-A0A6A6YK38-F1
#
_entry.id   AF-A0A6A6YK38-F1
#
_cell.length_a   1.000
_cell.length_b   1.000
_cell.length_c   1.000
_cell.angle_alpha   90.00
_cell.angle_beta   90.00
_cell.angle_gamma   90.00
#
_symmetry.space_group_name_H-M   'P 1'
#
loop_
_entity.id
_entity.type
_entity.pdbx_description
1 polymer ?
#
loop_
_entity_poly.entity_id
_entity_poly.type
_entity_poly.pdbx_seq_one_letter_code
_entity_poly.pdbx_strand_id
1 'polypeptide(L)'
;MIRRQARERRDYLYRRALTLRDAELTSKRAALKSSLASGKPLDSAVANDKTLRNDFKYDESRADRTAEEELALDDEYQQLSGVVDPRILVTTSRDPSSRLSTFSKEIKLLLPTSIRLNRGNTVLPNMVSSALAQGLSDLILLHEASYFVYASHRGTPTALTVSHFPHGPTASFSLHNVVLRHDIPNASRGTVSESYPHLIFEGFSTKLGLRVVQILKHLFPPRESSAKVGNRIVTFKNIEDSIEMRHHVFVKTGYQSVELAEVGPRMTMRLFEIRAGTLDNKDGDVEWHMNQYTRTSRKKDYL
;
A
#
# COMPACT_ATOMS: atom_id res chain seq x y z
N MET A 1 -15.73 17.71 -11.58
CA MET A 1 -14.71 16.79 -11.00
C MET A 1 -15.34 15.82 -9.98
N ILE A 2 -15.94 16.32 -8.89
CA ILE A 2 -16.52 15.48 -7.81
C ILE A 2 -17.54 14.44 -8.31
N ARG A 3 -18.51 14.82 -9.16
CA ARG A 3 -19.50 13.87 -9.73
C ARG A 3 -18.87 12.75 -10.56
N ARG A 4 -17.75 13.03 -11.23
CA ARG A 4 -17.02 12.05 -12.04
C ARG A 4 -16.37 11.00 -11.15
N GLN A 5 -15.67 11.43 -10.10
CA GLN A 5 -15.03 10.52 -9.14
C GLN A 5 -16.05 9.64 -8.40
N ALA A 6 -17.18 10.20 -8.00
CA ALA A 6 -18.26 9.43 -7.38
C ALA A 6 -18.89 8.40 -8.34
N ARG A 7 -18.94 8.71 -9.64
CA ARG A 7 -19.38 7.75 -10.68
C ARG A 7 -18.33 6.65 -10.88
N GLU A 8 -17.08 7.02 -11.12
CA GLU A 8 -15.96 6.08 -11.32
C GLU A 8 -15.82 5.10 -10.14
N ARG A 9 -15.98 5.57 -8.90
CA ARG A 9 -16.00 4.71 -7.71
C ARG A 9 -17.17 3.71 -7.74
N ARG A 10 -18.38 4.14 -8.10
CA ARG A 10 -19.54 3.24 -8.20
C ARG A 10 -19.35 2.20 -9.30
N ASP A 11 -18.82 2.63 -10.45
CA ASP A 11 -18.53 1.75 -11.58
C ASP A 11 -17.44 0.72 -11.20
N TYR A 12 -16.42 1.13 -10.45
CA TYR A 12 -15.39 0.22 -9.90
C TYR A 12 -15.99 -0.82 -8.95
N LEU A 13 -16.77 -0.40 -7.96
CA LEU A 13 -17.40 -1.32 -7.01
C LEU A 13 -18.37 -2.29 -7.70
N TYR A 14 -19.11 -1.80 -8.71
CA TYR A 14 -20.00 -2.63 -9.50
C TYR A 14 -19.23 -3.68 -10.32
N ARG A 15 -18.14 -3.29 -10.99
CA ARG A 15 -17.26 -4.23 -11.71
C ARG A 15 -16.69 -5.29 -10.77
N ARG A 16 -16.18 -4.87 -9.61
CA ARG A 16 -15.66 -5.79 -8.58
C ARG A 16 -16.73 -6.80 -8.12
N ALA A 17 -17.97 -6.36 -7.92
CA ALA A 17 -19.08 -7.24 -7.53
C ALA A 17 -19.45 -8.22 -8.66
N LEU A 18 -19.42 -7.78 -9.93
CA LEU A 18 -19.61 -8.67 -11.07
C LEU A 18 -18.52 -9.73 -11.16
N THR A 19 -17.24 -9.36 -11.03
CA THR A 19 -16.12 -10.32 -11.04
C THR A 19 -16.27 -11.39 -9.96
N LEU A 20 -16.71 -11.01 -8.75
CA LEU A 20 -16.95 -11.96 -7.66
C LEU A 20 -18.13 -12.88 -7.95
N ARG A 21 -19.22 -12.36 -8.53
CA ARG A 21 -20.37 -13.17 -8.95
C ARG A 21 -19.98 -14.16 -10.05
N ASP A 22 -19.17 -13.70 -11.00
CA ASP A 22 -18.75 -14.48 -12.16
C ASP A 22 -17.58 -15.42 -11.83
N ALA A 23 -17.00 -15.35 -10.63
CA ALA A 23 -15.93 -16.24 -10.17
C ALA A 23 -16.33 -17.73 -10.24
N GLU A 24 -17.55 -18.05 -9.82
CA GLU A 24 -18.08 -19.42 -9.88
C GLU A 24 -18.31 -19.87 -11.32
N LEU A 25 -18.73 -18.96 -12.20
CA LEU A 25 -18.88 -19.27 -13.62
C LEU A 25 -17.51 -19.48 -14.27
N THR A 26 -16.53 -18.66 -13.92
CA THR A 26 -15.16 -18.73 -14.44
C THR A 26 -14.49 -20.04 -14.04
N SER A 27 -14.67 -20.50 -12.79
CA SER A 27 -14.14 -21.79 -12.35
C SER A 27 -14.77 -22.97 -13.09
N LYS A 28 -16.09 -22.93 -13.34
CA LYS A 28 -16.79 -23.92 -14.18
C LYS A 28 -16.30 -23.90 -15.63
N ARG A 29 -16.07 -22.73 -16.21
CA ARG A 29 -15.52 -22.57 -17.57
C ARG A 29 -14.09 -23.11 -17.66
N ALA A 30 -13.24 -22.85 -16.68
CA ALA A 30 -11.88 -23.39 -16.63
C ALA A 30 -11.86 -24.93 -16.50
N ALA A 31 -12.78 -25.49 -15.70
CA ALA A 31 -12.97 -26.94 -15.61
C ALA A 31 -13.43 -27.54 -16.94
N LEU A 32 -14.34 -26.88 -17.66
CA LEU A 32 -14.79 -27.31 -18.98
C LEU A 32 -13.64 -27.27 -20.00
N LYS A 33 -12.86 -26.20 -20.03
CA LYS A 33 -11.72 -26.04 -20.94
C LYS A 33 -10.62 -27.07 -20.68
N SER A 34 -10.27 -27.31 -19.43
CA SER A 34 -9.28 -28.35 -19.06
C SER A 34 -9.76 -29.77 -19.36
N SER A 35 -11.05 -30.04 -19.20
CA SER A 35 -11.67 -31.32 -19.60
C SER A 35 -11.64 -31.52 -21.12
N LEU A 36 -11.97 -30.49 -21.91
CA LEU A 36 -11.90 -30.53 -23.38
C LEU A 36 -10.46 -30.77 -23.87
N ALA A 37 -9.46 -30.16 -23.22
CA ALA A 37 -8.06 -30.35 -23.57
C ALA A 37 -7.50 -31.74 -23.20
N SER A 38 -7.91 -32.28 -22.04
CA SER A 38 -7.37 -33.55 -21.52
C SER A 38 -8.21 -34.78 -21.84
N GLY A 39 -9.45 -34.60 -22.30
CA GLY A 39 -10.43 -35.67 -22.50
C GLY A 39 -10.94 -36.33 -21.21
N LYS A 40 -10.57 -35.81 -20.02
CA LYS A 40 -11.01 -36.36 -18.74
C LYS A 40 -12.48 -36.03 -18.48
N PRO A 41 -13.27 -36.94 -17.87
CA PRO A 41 -14.66 -36.70 -17.55
C PRO A 41 -14.79 -35.56 -16.53
N LEU A 42 -15.80 -34.72 -16.72
CA LEU A 42 -16.14 -33.60 -15.84
C LEU A 42 -17.38 -33.93 -14.99
N ASP A 43 -17.61 -33.12 -13.95
CA ASP A 43 -18.80 -33.26 -13.13
C ASP A 43 -20.08 -33.07 -13.95
N SER A 44 -21.09 -33.89 -13.65
CA SER A 44 -22.39 -33.92 -14.32
C SER A 44 -23.11 -32.57 -14.28
N ALA A 45 -22.96 -31.81 -13.20
CA ALA A 45 -23.57 -30.49 -13.05
C ALA A 45 -23.02 -29.48 -14.06
N VAL A 46 -21.71 -29.53 -14.33
CA VAL A 46 -21.04 -28.67 -15.32
C VAL A 46 -21.26 -29.20 -16.74
N ALA A 47 -21.29 -30.53 -16.91
CA ALA A 47 -21.47 -31.16 -18.22
C ALA A 47 -22.84 -30.88 -18.82
N ASN A 48 -23.89 -30.91 -18.00
CA ASN A 48 -25.27 -30.79 -18.47
C ASN A 48 -25.76 -29.34 -18.55
N ASP A 49 -24.94 -28.36 -18.17
CA ASP A 49 -25.29 -26.94 -18.26
C ASP A 49 -25.22 -26.45 -19.72
N LYS A 50 -26.41 -26.34 -20.33
CA LYS A 50 -26.57 -25.87 -21.71
C LYS A 50 -26.21 -24.38 -21.86
N THR A 51 -26.45 -23.57 -20.84
CA THR A 51 -26.18 -22.12 -20.89
C THR A 51 -24.68 -21.87 -20.87
N LEU A 52 -23.97 -22.53 -19.95
CA LEU A 52 -22.52 -22.48 -19.84
C LEU A 52 -21.83 -22.87 -21.17
N ARG A 53 -22.30 -23.94 -21.84
CA ARG A 53 -21.74 -24.39 -23.12
C ARG A 53 -21.96 -23.42 -24.27
N ASN A 54 -23.10 -22.72 -24.29
CA ASN A 54 -23.38 -21.73 -25.33
C ASN A 54 -22.52 -20.48 -25.13
N ASP A 55 -22.39 -20.02 -23.89
CA ASP A 55 -21.59 -18.84 -23.55
C ASP A 55 -20.09 -19.11 -23.71
N PHE A 56 -19.64 -20.32 -23.37
CA PHE A 56 -18.23 -20.72 -23.48
C PHE A 56 -17.67 -20.56 -24.89
N LYS A 57 -18.49 -20.73 -25.94
CA LYS A 57 -18.08 -20.52 -27.34
C LYS A 57 -17.58 -19.09 -27.60
N TYR A 58 -18.13 -18.10 -26.89
CA TYR A 58 -17.72 -16.70 -27.01
C TYR A 58 -16.54 -16.37 -26.09
N ASP A 59 -16.47 -17.02 -24.93
CA ASP A 59 -15.46 -16.77 -23.90
C ASP A 59 -14.17 -17.62 -24.03
N GLU A 60 -14.10 -18.56 -24.98
CA GLU A 60 -12.97 -19.50 -25.14
C GLU A 60 -11.60 -18.80 -25.26
N SER A 61 -11.58 -17.61 -25.87
CA SER A 61 -10.38 -16.79 -26.07
C SER A 61 -9.89 -16.05 -24.82
N ARG A 62 -10.70 -15.98 -23.75
CA ARG A 62 -10.27 -15.36 -22.49
C ARG A 62 -9.16 -16.19 -21.86
N ALA A 63 -8.18 -15.50 -21.29
CA ALA A 63 -7.15 -16.14 -20.49
C ALA A 63 -7.77 -16.80 -19.27
N ASP A 64 -7.33 -18.02 -18.94
CA ASP A 64 -7.78 -18.71 -17.72
C ASP A 64 -7.14 -18.02 -16.53
N ARG A 65 -7.90 -17.10 -15.94
CA ARG A 65 -7.50 -16.36 -14.76
C ARG A 65 -8.42 -16.74 -13.62
N THR A 66 -7.84 -16.92 -12.45
CA THR A 66 -8.63 -17.02 -11.24
C THR A 66 -9.33 -15.69 -10.97
N ALA A 67 -10.45 -15.72 -10.24
CA ALA A 67 -11.13 -14.49 -9.85
C ALA A 67 -10.20 -13.53 -9.08
N GLU A 68 -9.23 -14.06 -8.35
CA GLU A 68 -8.23 -13.28 -7.62
C GLU A 68 -7.25 -12.56 -8.56
N GLU A 69 -6.81 -13.22 -9.63
CA GLU A 69 -5.97 -12.60 -10.65
C GLU A 69 -6.76 -11.56 -11.46
N GLU A 70 -8.03 -11.80 -11.77
CA GLU A 70 -8.88 -10.80 -12.42
C GLU A 70 -9.10 -9.57 -11.54
N LEU A 71 -9.38 -9.77 -10.25
CA LEU A 71 -9.49 -8.67 -9.28
C LEU A 71 -8.17 -7.92 -9.12
N ALA A 72 -7.03 -8.63 -9.15
CA ALA A 72 -5.72 -8.02 -9.11
C ALA A 72 -5.32 -7.33 -10.44
N LEU A 73 -6.10 -7.50 -11.52
CA LEU A 73 -5.92 -6.85 -12.84
C LEU A 73 -6.80 -5.61 -13.06
N ASP A 74 -7.89 -5.50 -12.30
CA ASP A 74 -8.73 -4.31 -12.22
C ASP A 74 -8.62 -3.74 -10.81
N ASP A 75 -7.39 -3.36 -10.43
CA ASP A 75 -7.06 -2.82 -9.11
C ASP A 75 -6.84 -1.30 -9.15
N GLU A 76 -7.00 -0.62 -8.00
CA GLU A 76 -6.95 0.85 -7.95
C GLU A 76 -5.60 1.43 -8.39
N TYR A 77 -4.52 0.65 -8.27
CA TYR A 77 -3.17 1.07 -8.59
C TYR A 77 -2.76 0.84 -10.06
N GLN A 78 -3.42 -0.08 -10.77
CA GLN A 78 -2.89 -0.59 -12.05
C GLN A 78 -2.95 0.39 -13.20
N GLN A 79 -3.94 1.28 -13.21
CA GLN A 79 -4.14 2.22 -14.32
C GLN A 79 -2.94 3.16 -14.51
N LEU A 80 -2.21 3.45 -13.42
CA LEU A 80 -1.09 4.39 -13.41
C LEU A 80 0.24 3.71 -13.05
N SER A 81 0.21 2.42 -12.71
CA SER A 81 1.39 1.67 -12.28
C SER A 81 2.45 1.66 -13.38
N GLY A 82 3.67 2.11 -13.06
CA GLY A 82 4.80 2.12 -14.00
C GLY A 82 4.76 3.20 -15.08
N VAL A 83 3.68 3.97 -15.19
CA VAL A 83 3.51 5.01 -16.23
C VAL A 83 3.72 6.40 -15.66
N VAL A 84 3.17 6.67 -14.48
CA VAL A 84 3.20 8.00 -13.85
C VAL A 84 3.90 7.92 -12.50
N ASP A 85 4.81 8.85 -12.26
CA ASP A 85 5.47 8.99 -10.97
C ASP A 85 4.47 9.43 -9.90
N PRO A 86 4.35 8.71 -8.76
CA PRO A 86 3.40 9.05 -7.71
C PRO A 86 3.78 10.37 -7.06
N ARG A 87 2.81 11.29 -6.95
CA ARG A 87 2.98 12.59 -6.29
C ARG A 87 2.29 12.56 -4.94
N ILE A 88 3.07 12.57 -3.87
CA ILE A 88 2.59 12.25 -2.53
C ILE A 88 2.58 13.49 -1.65
N LEU A 89 1.48 13.72 -0.95
CA LEU A 89 1.37 14.77 0.05
C LEU A 89 1.65 14.21 1.45
N VAL A 90 2.70 14.69 2.11
CA VAL A 90 2.97 14.40 3.52
C VAL A 90 2.49 15.57 4.37
N THR A 91 1.61 15.28 5.33
CA THR A 91 1.09 16.25 6.30
C THR A 91 1.03 15.65 7.69
N THR A 92 0.96 16.53 8.69
CA THR A 92 0.83 16.16 10.10
C THR A 92 -0.61 16.28 10.59
N SER A 93 -0.84 15.87 11.84
CA SER A 93 -1.98 16.27 12.66
C SER A 93 -2.06 17.79 12.84
N ARG A 94 -3.20 18.26 13.37
CA ARG A 94 -3.39 19.66 13.76
C ARG A 94 -2.40 20.03 14.88
N ASP A 95 -1.82 21.21 14.81
CA ASP A 95 -0.86 21.76 15.78
C ASP A 95 0.28 20.79 16.13
N PRO A 96 1.13 20.42 15.15
CA PRO A 96 2.18 19.43 15.36
C PRO A 96 3.29 19.97 16.28
N SER A 97 3.88 19.08 17.09
CA SER A 97 5.13 19.39 17.76
C SER A 97 6.28 19.64 16.79
N SER A 98 7.36 20.25 17.28
CA SER A 98 8.60 20.41 16.51
C SER A 98 9.19 19.06 16.10
N ARG A 99 9.07 18.04 16.97
CA ARG A 99 9.58 16.70 16.74
C ARG A 99 8.82 15.98 15.60
N LEU A 100 7.48 16.08 15.58
CA LEU A 100 6.66 15.56 14.48
C LEU A 100 6.88 16.35 13.19
N SER A 101 7.07 17.67 13.28
CA SER A 101 7.41 18.50 12.12
C SER A 101 8.73 18.05 11.48
N THR A 102 9.75 17.75 12.29
CA THR A 102 11.01 17.16 11.83
C THR A 102 10.80 15.78 11.23
N PHE A 103 10.04 14.90 11.88
CA PHE A 103 9.72 13.58 11.34
C PHE A 103 9.00 13.65 9.99
N SER A 104 8.06 14.59 9.81
CA SER A 104 7.38 14.79 8.54
C SER A 104 8.35 15.18 7.40
N LYS A 105 9.42 15.91 7.73
CA LYS A 105 10.51 16.22 6.79
C LYS A 105 11.35 14.97 6.48
N GLU A 106 11.60 14.12 7.46
CA GLU A 106 12.31 12.86 7.26
C GLU A 106 11.52 11.90 6.35
N ILE A 107 10.21 11.78 6.55
CA ILE A 107 9.32 11.00 5.65
C ILE A 107 9.28 11.62 4.24
N LYS A 108 9.29 12.96 4.12
CA LYS A 108 9.45 13.61 2.80
C LYS A 108 10.76 13.22 2.12
N LEU A 109 11.86 13.12 2.86
CA LEU A 109 13.15 12.72 2.29
C LEU A 109 13.18 11.22 1.95
N LEU A 110 12.40 10.40 2.67
CA LEU A 110 12.23 8.98 2.36
C LEU A 110 11.55 8.76 0.99
N LEU A 111 10.59 9.60 0.63
CA LEU A 111 9.82 9.51 -0.61
C LEU A 111 10.28 10.58 -1.62
N PRO A 112 11.02 10.21 -2.69
CA PRO A 112 11.73 11.18 -3.54
C PRO A 112 10.80 12.20 -4.24
N THR A 113 9.59 11.80 -4.60
CA THR A 113 8.60 12.62 -5.32
C THR A 113 7.59 13.31 -4.41
N SER A 114 7.78 13.24 -3.09
CA SER A 114 6.81 13.74 -2.12
C SER A 114 6.98 15.23 -1.82
N ILE A 115 5.85 15.86 -1.48
CA ILE A 115 5.75 17.25 -1.03
C ILE A 115 5.23 17.29 0.39
N ARG A 116 5.80 18.16 1.23
CA ARG A 116 5.35 18.37 2.60
C ARG A 116 4.48 19.61 2.68
N LEU A 117 3.31 19.51 3.31
CA LEU A 117 2.42 20.64 3.54
C LEU A 117 2.18 20.86 5.03
N ASN A 118 2.23 22.13 5.44
CA ASN A 118 1.90 22.52 6.81
C ASN A 118 0.39 22.43 7.02
N ARG A 119 -0.03 21.68 8.05
CA ARG A 119 -1.45 21.45 8.30
C ARG A 119 -2.23 22.73 8.61
N GLY A 120 -1.75 23.54 9.56
CA GLY A 120 -2.44 24.75 10.02
C GLY A 120 -3.90 24.48 10.39
N ASN A 121 -4.79 25.38 9.98
CA ASN A 121 -6.25 25.28 10.21
C ASN A 121 -7.01 24.55 9.09
N THR A 122 -6.32 23.88 8.16
CA THR A 122 -7.00 23.22 7.04
C THR A 122 -7.78 22.00 7.52
N VAL A 123 -9.02 21.87 7.07
CA VAL A 123 -9.90 20.73 7.39
C VAL A 123 -9.60 19.55 6.44
N LEU A 124 -9.75 18.30 6.93
CA LEU A 124 -9.34 17.09 6.20
C LEU A 124 -10.00 17.00 4.79
N PRO A 125 -11.34 17.08 4.67
CA PRO A 125 -12.02 17.14 3.38
C PRO A 125 -11.49 18.17 2.38
N ASN A 126 -11.12 19.37 2.84
CA ASN A 126 -10.61 20.43 1.97
C ASN A 126 -9.21 20.09 1.45
N MET A 127 -8.38 19.42 2.26
CA MET A 127 -7.07 18.94 1.80
C MET A 127 -7.21 17.80 0.80
N VAL A 128 -8.11 16.85 1.06
CA VAL A 128 -8.42 15.75 0.12
C VAL A 128 -8.89 16.33 -1.22
N SER A 129 -9.84 17.26 -1.18
CA SER A 129 -10.36 17.93 -2.38
C SER A 129 -9.26 18.68 -3.15
N SER A 130 -8.37 19.38 -2.43
CA SER A 130 -7.22 20.07 -3.02
C SER A 130 -6.21 19.10 -3.63
N ALA A 131 -5.92 17.99 -2.96
CA ALA A 131 -5.01 16.95 -3.43
C ALA A 131 -5.54 16.29 -4.71
N LEU A 132 -6.83 15.98 -4.74
CA LEU A 132 -7.51 15.45 -5.92
C LEU A 132 -7.49 16.44 -7.10
N ALA A 133 -7.75 17.72 -6.83
CA ALA A 133 -7.71 18.76 -7.86
C ALA A 133 -6.31 18.94 -8.49
N GLN A 134 -5.25 18.68 -7.72
CA GLN A 134 -3.86 18.74 -8.16
C GLN A 134 -3.34 17.42 -8.77
N GLY A 135 -4.17 16.37 -8.81
CA GLY A 135 -3.80 15.07 -9.34
C GLY A 135 -2.70 14.38 -8.51
N LEU A 136 -2.75 14.51 -7.18
CA LEU A 136 -1.86 13.77 -6.28
C LEU A 136 -2.28 12.30 -6.21
N SER A 137 -1.31 11.40 -6.09
CA SER A 137 -1.55 9.96 -6.00
C SER A 137 -1.90 9.54 -4.58
N ASP A 138 -1.26 10.12 -3.57
CA ASP A 138 -1.40 9.68 -2.17
C ASP A 138 -1.32 10.82 -1.18
N LEU A 139 -1.97 10.62 -0.03
CA LEU A 139 -1.88 11.45 1.15
C LEU A 139 -1.35 10.61 2.32
N ILE A 140 -0.28 11.07 2.94
CA ILE A 140 0.29 10.51 4.16
C ILE A 140 0.00 11.47 5.31
N LEU A 141 -0.78 11.01 6.28
CA LEU A 141 -1.08 11.73 7.51
C LEU A 141 -0.28 11.13 8.68
N LEU A 142 0.48 11.96 9.36
CA LEU A 142 1.28 11.58 10.53
C LEU A 142 0.63 12.12 11.81
N HIS A 143 0.49 11.24 12.80
CA HIS A 143 0.01 11.59 14.13
C HIS A 143 1.10 11.37 15.19
N GLU A 144 1.05 12.19 16.23
CA GLU A 144 1.87 12.04 17.44
C GLU A 144 1.01 11.75 18.67
N ALA A 145 1.62 11.20 19.71
CA ALA A 145 0.99 11.09 21.01
C ALA A 145 0.70 12.48 21.59
N SER A 146 -0.59 12.80 21.76
CA SER A 146 -1.02 14.04 22.41
C SER A 146 -1.03 13.92 23.94
N TYR A 147 -0.95 12.71 24.51
CA TYR A 147 -1.22 12.49 25.94
C TYR A 147 0.03 12.60 26.82
N PHE A 148 -0.11 13.40 27.88
CA PHE A 148 0.87 13.65 28.93
C PHE A 148 0.89 12.44 29.89
N VAL A 149 1.51 11.33 29.49
CA VAL A 149 1.65 10.17 30.41
C VAL A 149 3.07 10.10 30.97
N TYR A 150 4.11 10.49 30.22
CA TYR A 150 5.47 10.72 30.71
C TYR A 150 6.17 11.78 29.84
N ALA A 151 7.06 12.61 30.41
CA ALA A 151 7.77 13.67 29.69
C ALA A 151 8.56 13.18 28.44
N SER A 152 8.88 11.89 28.38
CA SER A 152 9.59 11.24 27.27
C SER A 152 8.74 10.89 26.05
N HIS A 153 7.40 10.90 26.16
CA HIS A 153 6.49 10.48 25.07
C HIS A 153 5.86 11.65 24.30
N ARG A 154 6.16 12.90 24.69
CA ARG A 154 5.62 14.07 23.99
C ARG A 154 6.30 14.21 22.63
N GLY A 155 5.49 14.28 21.57
CA GLY A 155 5.98 14.52 20.22
C GLY A 155 6.60 13.31 19.52
N THR A 156 6.45 12.11 20.08
CA THR A 156 6.82 10.87 19.38
C THR A 156 5.72 10.51 18.36
N PRO A 157 6.08 10.25 17.10
CA PRO A 157 5.12 9.79 16.09
C PRO A 157 4.53 8.44 16.49
N THR A 158 3.21 8.31 16.46
CA THR A 158 2.48 7.12 16.92
C THR A 158 1.62 6.47 15.85
N ALA A 159 1.22 7.21 14.82
CA ALA A 159 0.46 6.63 13.72
C ALA A 159 0.80 7.28 12.39
N LEU A 160 0.71 6.47 11.34
CA LEU A 160 0.91 6.84 9.96
C LEU A 160 -0.26 6.27 9.17
N THR A 161 -0.97 7.14 8.46
CA THR A 161 -2.09 6.75 7.60
C THR A 161 -1.74 7.09 6.16
N VAL A 162 -1.78 6.10 5.29
CA VAL A 162 -1.56 6.22 3.84
C VAL A 162 -2.92 6.10 3.17
N SER A 163 -3.31 7.10 2.39
CA SER A 163 -4.56 7.11 1.64
C SER A 163 -4.29 7.33 0.17
N HIS A 164 -4.74 6.40 -0.68
CA HIS A 164 -4.54 6.46 -2.11
C HIS A 164 -5.72 7.14 -2.81
N PHE A 165 -5.40 8.04 -3.75
CA PHE A 165 -6.35 8.78 -4.57
C PHE A 165 -6.42 8.19 -5.98
N PRO A 166 -7.57 8.31 -6.68
CA PRO A 166 -8.73 9.14 -6.35
C PRO A 166 -9.78 8.51 -5.42
N HIS A 167 -9.87 7.19 -5.37
CA HIS A 167 -10.82 6.44 -4.54
C HIS A 167 -10.21 5.11 -4.08
N GLY A 168 -8.90 5.12 -3.84
CA GLY A 168 -8.14 3.94 -3.41
C GLY A 168 -8.29 3.64 -1.93
N PRO A 169 -7.54 2.65 -1.42
CA PRO A 169 -7.62 2.25 -0.03
C PRO A 169 -6.92 3.26 0.89
N THR A 170 -7.32 3.23 2.16
CA THR A 170 -6.61 3.87 3.26
C THR A 170 -6.07 2.80 4.20
N ALA A 171 -4.75 2.73 4.34
CA ALA A 171 -4.05 1.85 5.26
C ALA A 171 -3.56 2.66 6.46
N SER A 172 -3.95 2.25 7.66
CA SER A 172 -3.57 2.91 8.91
C SER A 172 -2.65 2.01 9.72
N PHE A 173 -1.50 2.58 10.10
CA PHE A 173 -0.43 1.91 10.82
C PHE A 173 -0.18 2.59 12.16
N SER A 174 0.01 1.81 13.21
CA SER A 174 0.60 2.29 14.45
C SER A 174 2.12 2.20 14.35
N LEU A 175 2.80 3.26 14.79
CA LEU A 175 4.25 3.36 14.79
C LEU A 175 4.79 3.05 16.18
N HIS A 176 5.82 2.22 16.21
CA HIS A 176 6.54 1.79 17.40
C HIS A 176 8.05 1.92 17.14
N ASN A 177 8.84 2.06 18.21
CA ASN A 177 10.30 2.14 18.17
C ASN A 177 10.82 3.17 17.15
N VAL A 178 10.14 4.32 17.06
CA VAL A 178 10.50 5.38 16.11
C VAL A 178 11.79 6.07 16.58
N VAL A 179 12.86 5.91 15.80
CA VAL A 179 14.11 6.66 15.97
C VAL A 179 14.22 7.62 14.80
N LEU A 180 14.22 8.92 15.13
CA LEU A 180 14.37 9.97 14.14
C LEU A 180 15.78 9.96 13.57
N ARG A 181 15.91 10.41 12.33
CA ARG A 181 17.20 10.54 11.66
C ARG A 181 18.18 11.40 12.45
N HIS A 182 17.71 12.49 13.05
CA HIS A 182 18.56 13.39 13.84
C HIS A 182 19.14 12.72 15.09
N ASP A 183 18.49 11.68 15.61
CA ASP A 183 18.91 10.93 16.78
C ASP A 183 19.87 9.77 16.42
N ILE A 184 20.02 9.45 15.13
CA ILE A 184 20.94 8.39 14.66
C ILE A 184 22.37 8.95 14.58
N PRO A 185 23.35 8.30 15.21
CA PRO A 185 24.74 8.75 15.17
C PRO A 185 25.26 8.73 13.73
N ASN A 186 26.00 9.76 13.34
CA ASN A 186 26.57 9.98 12.00
C ASN A 186 25.56 10.23 10.86
N ALA A 187 24.28 9.88 11.00
CA ALA A 187 23.27 10.14 9.97
C ALA A 187 23.02 11.65 9.78
N SER A 188 23.12 12.44 10.83
CA SER A 188 22.92 13.90 10.80
C SER A 188 24.03 14.67 10.07
N ARG A 189 25.18 14.06 9.79
CA ARG A 189 26.35 14.72 9.19
C ARG A 189 26.25 14.94 7.67
N GLY A 190 25.35 14.24 6.98
CA GLY A 190 25.19 14.33 5.52
C GLY A 190 23.78 14.75 5.09
N THR A 191 23.62 15.10 3.82
CA THR A 191 22.31 15.18 3.16
C THR A 191 21.85 13.80 2.72
N VAL A 192 20.54 13.58 2.68
CA VAL A 192 19.97 12.31 2.19
C VAL A 192 19.94 12.34 0.67
N SER A 193 20.43 11.29 0.01
CA SER A 193 20.26 11.14 -1.44
C SER A 193 18.78 11.00 -1.78
N GLU A 194 18.27 11.87 -2.65
CA GLU A 194 16.90 11.82 -3.19
C GLU A 194 16.79 10.92 -4.43
N SER A 195 17.82 10.11 -4.75
CA SER A 195 17.75 9.11 -5.82
C SER A 195 16.61 8.10 -5.58
N TYR A 196 16.05 7.54 -6.66
CA TYR A 196 15.00 6.53 -6.56
C TYR A 196 15.50 5.29 -5.80
N PRO A 197 14.87 4.91 -4.68
CA PRO A 197 15.33 3.79 -3.87
C PRO A 197 15.01 2.45 -4.55
N HIS A 198 15.81 1.43 -4.29
CA HIS A 198 15.39 0.05 -4.42
C HIS A 198 14.53 -0.34 -3.21
N LEU A 199 13.53 -1.17 -3.43
CA LEU A 199 12.63 -1.64 -2.39
C LEU A 199 12.85 -3.13 -2.14
N ILE A 200 12.90 -3.52 -0.88
CA ILE A 200 12.96 -4.92 -0.45
C ILE A 200 11.77 -5.18 0.45
N PHE A 201 10.95 -6.18 0.10
CA PHE A 201 9.86 -6.67 0.93
C PHE A 201 10.17 -8.11 1.32
N GLU A 202 10.33 -8.37 2.62
CA GLU A 202 10.66 -9.69 3.17
C GLU A 202 9.58 -10.12 4.16
N GLY A 203 9.12 -11.37 4.08
CA GLY A 203 8.17 -11.93 5.04
C GLY A 203 6.69 -11.61 4.78
N PHE A 204 6.32 -11.13 3.60
CA PHE A 204 4.92 -10.96 3.19
C PHE A 204 4.50 -12.13 2.32
N SER A 205 3.67 -13.02 2.86
CA SER A 205 3.29 -14.27 2.18
C SER A 205 1.79 -14.40 1.95
N THR A 206 0.99 -13.76 2.79
CA THR A 206 -0.46 -13.85 2.74
C THR A 206 -1.04 -12.90 1.70
N LYS A 207 -2.32 -13.08 1.36
CA LYS A 207 -3.06 -12.16 0.47
C LYS A 207 -3.08 -10.73 1.02
N LEU A 208 -3.29 -10.59 2.32
CA LEU A 208 -3.26 -9.28 2.98
C LEU A 208 -1.85 -8.69 2.97
N GLY A 209 -0.82 -9.51 3.18
CA GLY A 209 0.58 -9.11 3.07
C GLY A 209 0.89 -8.56 1.68
N LEU A 210 0.50 -9.27 0.62
CA LEU A 210 0.65 -8.81 -0.76
C LEU A 210 -0.11 -7.50 -1.02
N ARG A 211 -1.30 -7.33 -0.43
CA ARG A 211 -2.07 -6.08 -0.49
C ARG A 211 -1.34 -4.92 0.18
N VAL A 212 -0.73 -5.14 1.34
CA VAL A 212 0.08 -4.12 2.03
C VAL A 212 1.34 -3.78 1.22
N VAL A 213 2.02 -4.79 0.67
CA VAL A 213 3.16 -4.57 -0.25
C VAL A 213 2.72 -3.74 -1.45
N GLN A 214 1.54 -3.99 -2.01
CA GLN A 214 1.00 -3.21 -3.11
C GLN A 214 0.75 -1.74 -2.74
N ILE A 215 0.18 -1.47 -1.57
CA ILE A 215 -0.05 -0.10 -1.10
C ILE A 215 1.31 0.60 -0.89
N LEU A 216 2.26 -0.04 -0.21
CA LEU A 216 3.55 0.57 0.14
C LEU A 216 4.47 0.74 -1.07
N LYS A 217 4.50 -0.21 -2.02
CA LYS A 217 5.40 -0.13 -3.18
C LYS A 217 5.02 1.00 -4.14
N HIS A 218 3.72 1.29 -4.29
CA HIS A 218 3.24 2.34 -5.19
C HIS A 218 3.43 3.76 -4.65
N LEU A 219 3.93 3.90 -3.41
CA LEU A 219 4.40 5.18 -2.88
C LEU A 219 5.77 5.60 -3.47
N PHE A 220 6.44 4.70 -4.19
CA PHE A 220 7.75 4.99 -4.77
C PHE A 220 7.65 5.04 -6.29
N PRO A 221 8.44 5.91 -6.94
CA PRO A 221 8.44 5.99 -8.40
C PRO A 221 8.96 4.70 -9.02
N PRO A 222 8.41 4.31 -10.19
CA PRO A 222 8.92 3.17 -10.94
C PRO A 222 10.37 3.41 -11.34
N ARG A 223 11.16 2.33 -11.32
CA ARG A 223 12.56 2.37 -11.75
C ARG A 223 12.71 1.70 -13.10
N GLU A 224 13.43 2.36 -14.00
CA GLU A 224 13.85 1.77 -15.27
C GLU A 224 14.87 0.65 -15.05
N SER A 225 14.67 -0.49 -15.71
CA SER A 225 15.55 -1.66 -15.60
C SER A 225 16.92 -1.47 -16.28
N SER A 226 17.05 -0.49 -17.18
CA SER A 226 18.29 -0.18 -17.92
C SER A 226 19.23 0.76 -17.16
N ALA A 227 18.75 1.45 -16.13
CA ALA A 227 19.52 2.43 -15.39
C ALA A 227 20.57 1.78 -14.49
N LYS A 228 21.70 2.48 -14.28
CA LYS A 228 22.73 2.05 -13.31
C LYS A 228 22.08 1.75 -11.96
N VAL A 229 22.51 0.66 -11.33
CA VAL A 229 22.02 0.24 -10.01
C VAL A 229 22.21 1.39 -9.03
N GLY A 230 21.10 1.93 -8.53
CA GLY A 230 21.12 3.02 -7.56
C GLY A 230 21.65 2.52 -6.21
N ASN A 231 22.27 3.41 -5.44
CA ASN A 231 22.94 3.07 -4.18
C ASN A 231 22.02 3.16 -2.95
N ARG A 232 20.72 3.39 -3.14
CA ARG A 232 19.75 3.60 -2.05
C ARG A 232 18.80 2.43 -1.96
N ILE A 233 18.56 1.93 -0.74
CA ILE A 233 17.64 0.82 -0.44
C ILE A 233 16.70 1.21 0.71
N VAL A 234 15.43 0.88 0.56
CA VAL A 234 14.44 0.88 1.64
C VAL A 234 13.96 -0.55 1.83
N THR A 235 14.09 -1.06 3.05
CA THR A 235 13.73 -2.43 3.40
C THR A 235 12.48 -2.40 4.28
N PHE A 236 11.49 -3.20 3.92
CA PHE A 236 10.31 -3.52 4.71
C PHE A 236 10.38 -5.01 5.05
N LYS A 237 10.64 -5.33 6.31
CA LYS A 237 10.71 -6.71 6.78
C LYS A 237 9.57 -6.97 7.74
N ASN A 238 8.73 -7.95 7.43
CA ASN A 238 7.64 -8.37 8.31
C ASN A 238 8.16 -9.42 9.31
N ILE A 239 7.89 -9.19 10.60
CA ILE A 239 8.15 -10.11 11.70
C ILE A 239 6.91 -10.09 12.60
N GLU A 240 6.16 -11.20 12.68
CA GLU A 240 4.95 -11.30 13.53
C GLU A 240 3.97 -10.12 13.35
N ASP A 241 3.55 -9.87 12.11
CA ASP A 241 2.70 -8.74 11.68
C ASP A 241 3.24 -7.33 12.00
N SER A 242 4.50 -7.23 12.42
CA SER A 242 5.19 -5.98 12.68
C SER A 242 6.18 -5.73 11.54
N ILE A 243 5.89 -4.70 10.74
CA ILE A 243 6.68 -4.32 9.59
C ILE A 243 7.82 -3.40 10.05
N GLU A 244 9.02 -3.94 10.12
CA GLU A 244 10.22 -3.15 10.37
C GLU A 244 10.68 -2.46 9.09
N MET A 245 10.72 -1.13 9.13
CA MET A 245 11.25 -0.32 8.04
C MET A 245 12.65 0.19 8.40
N ARG A 246 13.58 0.04 7.45
CA ARG A 246 14.92 0.63 7.51
C ARG A 246 15.28 1.27 6.18
N HIS A 247 16.02 2.37 6.24
CA HIS A 247 16.47 3.11 5.06
C HIS A 247 17.99 3.22 5.05
N HIS A 248 18.60 2.52 4.09
CA HIS A 248 20.04 2.41 3.92
C HIS A 248 20.52 3.00 2.60
N VAL A 249 21.79 3.40 2.59
CA VAL A 249 22.59 3.61 1.39
C VAL A 249 23.69 2.56 1.42
N PHE A 250 24.03 2.02 0.26
CA PHE A 250 25.02 0.97 0.13
C PHE A 250 26.11 1.36 -0.86
N VAL A 251 27.32 0.89 -0.61
CA VAL A 251 28.44 0.98 -1.55
C VAL A 251 29.00 -0.42 -1.76
N LYS A 252 29.13 -0.83 -3.02
CA LYS A 252 29.81 -2.07 -3.37
C LYS A 252 31.31 -1.82 -3.29
N THR A 253 31.97 -2.39 -2.29
CA THR A 253 33.43 -2.31 -2.11
C THR A 253 34.18 -3.36 -2.92
N GLY A 254 33.49 -4.44 -3.30
CA GLY A 254 34.00 -5.51 -4.16
C GLY A 254 32.85 -6.28 -4.83
N TYR A 255 33.17 -7.38 -5.50
CA TYR A 255 32.15 -8.21 -6.17
C TYR A 255 31.24 -8.95 -5.19
N GLN A 256 31.78 -9.37 -4.03
CA GLN A 256 31.05 -10.12 -2.99
C GLN A 256 30.82 -9.32 -1.69
N SER A 257 31.29 -8.07 -1.62
CA SER A 257 31.20 -7.25 -0.41
C SER A 257 30.39 -5.98 -0.66
N VAL A 258 29.49 -5.69 0.28
CA VAL A 258 28.67 -4.49 0.28
C VAL A 258 28.69 -3.87 1.68
N GLU A 259 29.03 -2.58 1.73
CA GLU A 259 28.99 -1.79 2.95
C GLU A 259 27.68 -1.01 3.01
N LEU A 260 27.02 -1.05 4.17
CA LEU A 260 25.74 -0.38 4.41
C LEU A 260 25.92 0.77 5.40
N ALA A 261 25.33 1.92 5.06
CA ALA A 261 25.20 3.06 5.95
C ALA A 261 23.72 3.39 6.12
N GLU A 262 23.29 3.56 7.37
CA GLU A 262 21.91 3.95 7.67
C GLU A 262 21.72 5.46 7.57
N VAL A 263 20.66 5.89 6.89
CA VAL A 263 20.48 7.29 6.48
C VAL A 263 19.10 7.86 6.84
N GLY A 264 18.07 7.03 6.95
CA GLY A 264 16.71 7.44 7.28
C GLY A 264 16.24 7.00 8.68
N PRO A 265 15.00 7.35 9.05
CA PRO A 265 14.45 6.97 10.35
C PRO A 265 14.26 5.46 10.47
N ARG A 266 14.35 4.95 11.71
CA ARG A 266 13.93 3.58 12.05
C ARG A 266 12.51 3.62 12.56
N MET A 267 11.69 2.69 12.10
CA MET A 267 10.36 2.50 12.68
C MET A 267 9.91 1.06 12.49
N THR A 268 9.13 0.59 13.46
CA THR A 268 8.33 -0.61 13.34
C THR A 268 6.88 -0.17 13.21
N MET A 269 6.25 -0.49 12.09
CA MET A 269 4.86 -0.14 11.83
C MET A 269 4.00 -1.40 11.90
N ARG A 270 2.87 -1.31 12.59
CA ARG A 270 1.89 -2.39 12.67
C ARG A 270 0.61 -1.93 12.01
N LEU A 271 0.16 -2.67 10.99
CA LEU A 271 -1.11 -2.39 10.34
C LEU A 271 -2.24 -2.66 11.33
N PHE A 272 -3.18 -1.71 11.48
CA PHE A 272 -4.37 -1.94 12.30
C PHE A 272 -5.68 -1.83 11.51
N GLU A 273 -5.68 -1.20 10.33
CA GLU A 273 -6.87 -1.06 9.50
C GLU A 273 -6.51 -0.86 8.02
N ILE A 274 -7.22 -1.55 7.13
CA ILE A 274 -7.31 -1.24 5.70
C ILE A 274 -8.78 -1.00 5.37
N ARG A 275 -9.06 0.18 4.81
CA ARG A 275 -10.40 0.59 4.42
C ARG A 275 -10.47 0.91 2.93
N ALA A 276 -11.52 0.45 2.26
CA ALA A 276 -11.82 0.77 0.87
C ALA A 276 -12.44 2.18 0.75
N GLY A 277 -11.57 3.18 0.73
CA GLY A 277 -11.95 4.57 0.58
C GLY A 277 -10.85 5.52 1.01
N THR A 278 -11.01 6.78 0.62
CA THR A 278 -10.11 7.87 0.98
C THR A 278 -10.26 8.30 2.43
N LEU A 279 -9.28 9.04 2.94
CA LEU A 279 -9.17 9.46 4.34
C LEU A 279 -10.38 10.26 4.88
N ASP A 280 -11.11 10.96 4.01
CA ASP A 280 -12.32 11.70 4.36
C ASP A 280 -13.55 10.79 4.54
N ASN A 281 -13.59 9.65 3.85
CA ASN A 281 -14.71 8.73 3.88
C ASN A 281 -14.61 7.76 5.07
N LYS A 282 -15.24 8.15 6.18
CA LYS A 282 -15.29 7.32 7.38
C LYS A 282 -16.25 6.12 7.27
N ASP A 283 -17.09 6.08 6.25
CA ASP A 283 -18.11 5.05 6.08
C ASP A 283 -17.74 4.07 4.96
N GLY A 284 -16.48 4.07 4.50
CA GLY A 284 -15.97 3.09 3.55
C GLY A 284 -15.90 1.68 4.14
N ASP A 285 -16.08 0.68 3.29
CA ASP A 285 -16.03 -0.73 3.69
C ASP A 285 -14.64 -1.09 4.24
N VAL A 286 -14.61 -1.76 5.38
CA VAL A 286 -13.36 -2.19 6.02
C VAL A 286 -12.94 -3.51 5.39
N GLU A 287 -11.84 -3.50 4.65
CA GLU A 287 -11.26 -4.70 4.04
C GLU A 287 -10.64 -5.61 5.11
N TRP A 288 -9.91 -5.00 6.04
CA TRP A 288 -9.32 -5.69 7.18
C TRP A 288 -9.14 -4.75 8.37
N HIS A 289 -9.27 -5.26 9.58
CA HIS A 289 -8.94 -4.54 10.81
C HIS A 289 -8.35 -5.50 11.84
N MET A 290 -7.51 -4.95 12.73
CA MET A 290 -6.87 -5.71 13.78
C MET A 290 -7.87 -6.07 14.90
N ASN A 291 -8.16 -7.35 15.04
CA ASN A 291 -9.11 -7.88 16.02
C ASN A 291 -8.44 -8.22 17.36
N GLN A 292 -8.23 -7.22 18.22
CA GLN A 292 -7.47 -7.39 19.47
C GLN A 292 -8.19 -8.25 20.53
N TYR A 293 -9.50 -8.07 20.71
CA TYR A 293 -10.27 -8.64 21.82
C TYR A 293 -10.89 -10.01 21.54
N THR A 294 -10.25 -10.82 20.69
CA THR A 294 -10.69 -12.19 20.37
C THR A 294 -9.78 -13.24 20.99
N ARG A 295 -10.31 -14.43 21.29
CA ARG A 295 -9.58 -15.50 22.02
C ARG A 295 -8.28 -15.93 21.35
N THR A 296 -8.22 -15.88 20.02
CA THR A 296 -7.07 -16.34 19.21
C THR A 296 -6.33 -15.20 18.53
N SER A 297 -6.60 -13.93 18.89
CA SER A 297 -5.99 -12.76 18.24
C SER A 297 -4.47 -12.78 18.26
N ARG A 298 -3.88 -13.22 19.37
CA ARG A 298 -2.42 -13.27 19.58
C ARG A 298 -1.74 -14.49 18.96
N LYS A 299 -2.50 -15.41 18.34
CA LYS A 299 -1.98 -16.67 17.79
C LYS A 299 -1.95 -16.68 16.26
N LYS A 300 -2.52 -15.66 15.62
CA LYS A 300 -2.67 -15.59 14.17
C LYS A 300 -1.82 -14.45 13.65
N ASP A 301 -1.01 -14.78 12.66
CA ASP A 301 -0.29 -13.82 11.84
C ASP A 301 -1.04 -13.66 10.52
N TYR A 302 -1.09 -12.43 10.01
CA TYR A 302 -1.94 -12.01 8.92
C TYR A 302 -1.20 -11.43 7.71
N LEU A 303 0.09 -11.09 7.82
CA LEU A 303 0.91 -10.50 6.75
C LEU A 303 1.84 -11.51 6.07
#